data_AF-A0A1H6YZX0-F1
#
_entry.id   AF-A0A1H6YZX0-F1
#
_cell.length_a   1.000
_cell.length_b   1.000
_cell.length_c   1.000
_cell.angle_alpha   90.00
_cell.angle_beta   90.00
_cell.angle_gamma   90.00
#
_symmetry.space_group_name_H-M   'P 1'
#
loop_
_entity.id
_entity.type
_entity.pdbx_description
1 polymer ?
#
loop_
_entity_poly.entity_id
_entity_poly.type
_entity_poly.pdbx_seq_one_letter_code
_entity_poly.pdbx_strand_id
1 'polypeptide(L)'
;MAKGAPLAYKEFLSKYPDWILVRVNQFAVEATPELTERSRRRQKEVVGTFLQFAQEHGLVRRILSEDTQDLADEFVIYLRDVTPEGFDVFRVGYLKWLEQLDRNINSDTSDSQTLKKALTMLQKKKAKSS
;
A
#
# COMPACT_ATOMS: atom_id res chain seq x y z
N MET A 1 3.30 0.98 -29.09
CA MET A 1 2.15 1.48 -28.31
C MET A 1 2.65 2.62 -27.43
N ALA A 2 2.08 3.82 -27.55
CA ALA A 2 2.49 4.95 -26.74
C ALA A 2 2.26 4.61 -25.26
N LYS A 3 3.35 4.46 -24.49
CA LYS A 3 3.26 4.43 -23.02
C LYS A 3 2.87 5.85 -22.59
N GLY A 4 1.57 6.14 -22.58
CA GLY A 4 1.04 7.37 -22.01
C GLY A 4 1.59 7.54 -20.60
N ALA A 5 1.97 8.77 -20.25
CA ALA A 5 2.45 9.05 -18.91
C ALA A 5 1.42 8.57 -17.87
N PRO A 6 1.87 8.05 -16.71
CA PRO A 6 0.94 7.61 -15.69
C PRO A 6 -0.03 8.74 -15.30
N LEU A 7 -1.33 8.44 -15.18
CA LEU A 7 -2.34 9.44 -14.81
C LEU A 7 -1.94 10.14 -13.50
N ALA A 8 -2.09 11.47 -13.49
CA ALA A 8 -1.92 12.28 -12.28
C ALA A 8 -3.05 12.00 -11.29
N TYR A 9 -2.79 12.18 -9.99
CA TYR A 9 -3.74 11.82 -8.93
C TYR A 9 -5.16 12.37 -9.14
N LYS A 10 -5.31 13.67 -9.45
CA LYS A 10 -6.62 14.30 -9.65
C LYS A 10 -7.38 13.72 -10.85
N GLU A 11 -6.66 13.43 -11.93
CA GLU A 11 -7.25 12.84 -13.13
C GLU A 11 -7.65 11.39 -12.90
N PHE A 12 -6.81 10.62 -12.20
CA PHE A 12 -7.10 9.24 -11.82
C PHE A 12 -8.35 9.21 -10.92
N LEU A 13 -8.36 10.00 -9.85
CA LEU A 13 -9.49 10.04 -8.91
C LEU A 13 -10.80 10.43 -9.59
N SER A 14 -10.76 11.37 -10.53
CA SER A 14 -11.95 11.79 -11.29
C SER A 14 -12.51 10.66 -12.17
N LYS A 15 -11.63 9.88 -12.82
CA LYS A 15 -12.03 8.78 -13.70
C LYS A 15 -12.41 7.51 -12.94
N TYR A 16 -11.76 7.25 -11.80
CA TYR A 16 -11.88 6.00 -11.04
C TYR A 16 -11.91 6.27 -9.53
N PRO A 17 -13.01 6.86 -9.00
CA PRO A 17 -13.10 7.24 -7.59
C PRO A 17 -13.09 6.05 -6.63
N ASP A 18 -13.64 4.91 -7.07
CA ASP A 18 -13.68 3.65 -6.30
C ASP A 18 -12.52 2.71 -6.65
N TRP A 19 -11.46 3.23 -7.26
CA TRP A 19 -10.28 2.43 -7.55
C TRP A 19 -9.68 1.87 -6.26
N ILE A 20 -9.47 0.56 -6.24
CA ILE A 20 -8.89 -0.14 -5.10
C ILE A 20 -7.38 -0.14 -5.22
N LEU A 21 -6.70 0.37 -4.21
CA LEU A 21 -5.23 0.32 -4.14
C LEU A 21 -4.75 -0.96 -3.47
N VAL A 22 -5.36 -1.31 -2.34
CA VAL A 22 -4.95 -2.45 -1.51
C VAL A 22 -6.20 -3.12 -0.94
N ARG A 23 -6.20 -4.46 -0.88
CA ARG A 23 -7.26 -5.26 -0.30
C ARG A 23 -6.69 -6.38 0.58
N VAL A 24 -7.32 -6.62 1.73
CA VAL A 24 -6.89 -7.65 2.68
C VAL A 24 -7.11 -9.07 2.16
N ASN A 25 -8.21 -9.33 1.44
CA ASN A 25 -8.47 -10.67 0.91
C ASN A 25 -7.70 -11.02 -0.40
N GLN A 26 -6.74 -10.19 -0.81
CA GLN A 26 -5.94 -10.44 -2.00
C GLN A 26 -4.74 -11.33 -1.66
N PHE A 27 -5.00 -12.62 -1.45
CA PHE A 27 -3.98 -13.63 -1.16
C PHE A 27 -4.12 -14.85 -2.08
N ALA A 28 -3.04 -15.61 -2.23
CA ALA A 28 -3.05 -16.84 -3.02
C ALA A 28 -3.84 -17.94 -2.29
N VAL A 29 -4.70 -18.64 -3.04
CA VAL A 29 -5.28 -19.91 -2.58
C VAL A 29 -4.24 -20.99 -2.85
N GLU A 30 -3.76 -21.62 -1.79
CA GLU A 30 -2.66 -22.57 -1.82
C GLU A 30 -3.18 -24.01 -1.86
N ALA A 31 -2.26 -24.97 -2.06
CA ALA A 31 -2.59 -26.39 -2.18
C ALA A 31 -3.28 -26.98 -0.93
N THR A 32 -3.09 -26.38 0.25
CA THR A 32 -3.75 -26.82 1.49
C THR A 32 -4.46 -25.66 2.19
N PRO A 33 -5.51 -25.95 3.01
CA PRO A 33 -6.19 -24.93 3.81
C PRO A 33 -5.24 -24.21 4.78
N GLU A 34 -4.28 -24.93 5.38
CA GLU A 34 -3.31 -24.38 6.31
C GLU A 34 -2.37 -23.37 5.64
N LEU A 35 -1.89 -23.68 4.43
CA LEU A 35 -1.07 -22.76 3.63
C LEU A 35 -1.88 -21.55 3.18
N THR A 36 -3.15 -21.74 2.82
CA THR A 36 -4.04 -20.63 2.46
C THR A 36 -4.28 -19.70 3.64
N GLU A 37 -4.51 -20.25 4.84
CA GLU A 37 -4.67 -19.45 6.07
C GLU A 37 -3.38 -18.71 6.44
N ARG A 38 -2.20 -19.32 6.21
CA ARG A 38 -0.91 -18.62 6.35
C ARG A 38 -0.79 -17.44 5.39
N SER A 39 -1.15 -17.63 4.12
CA SER A 39 -1.14 -16.55 3.10
C SER A 39 -2.12 -15.44 3.45
N ARG A 40 -3.31 -15.78 3.97
CA ARG A 40 -4.31 -14.82 4.47
C ARG A 40 -3.78 -13.98 5.63
N ARG A 41 -3.15 -14.61 6.63
CA ARG A 41 -2.55 -13.90 7.78
C ARG A 41 -1.42 -12.97 7.34
N ARG A 42 -0.51 -13.45 6.49
CA ARG A 42 0.59 -12.63 5.94
C ARG A 42 0.04 -11.42 5.19
N GLN A 43 -1.02 -11.59 4.39
CA GLN A 43 -1.63 -10.47 3.68
C GLN A 43 -2.23 -9.45 4.65
N LYS A 44 -2.89 -9.88 5.74
CA LYS A 44 -3.36 -8.96 6.80
C LYS A 44 -2.22 -8.15 7.40
N GLU A 45 -1.11 -8.79 7.75
CA GLU A 45 0.07 -8.12 8.30
C GLU A 45 0.67 -7.09 7.34
N VAL A 46 0.76 -7.44 6.05
CA VAL A 46 1.28 -6.54 5.01
C VAL A 46 0.39 -5.31 4.84
N VAL A 47 -0.92 -5.51 4.72
CA VAL A 47 -1.88 -4.41 4.59
C VAL A 47 -1.92 -3.58 5.86
N GLY A 48 -1.91 -4.22 7.03
CA GLY A 48 -1.86 -3.59 8.34
C GLY A 48 -0.64 -2.69 8.52
N THR A 49 0.55 -3.21 8.24
CA THR A 49 1.79 -2.44 8.33
C THR A 49 1.79 -1.25 7.36
N PHE A 50 1.34 -1.46 6.11
CA PHE A 50 1.25 -0.34 5.16
C PHE A 50 0.23 0.71 5.61
N LEU A 51 -0.92 0.28 6.11
CA LEU A 51 -1.96 1.19 6.61
C LEU A 51 -1.46 2.01 7.79
N GLN A 52 -0.82 1.35 8.76
CA GLN A 52 -0.23 2.02 9.92
C GLN A 52 0.76 3.09 9.47
N PHE A 53 1.72 2.71 8.60
CA PHE A 53 2.67 3.65 8.02
C PHE A 53 1.97 4.83 7.32
N ALA A 54 0.91 4.55 6.55
CA ALA A 54 0.20 5.59 5.82
C ALA A 54 -0.55 6.55 6.76
N GLN A 55 -1.13 6.04 7.85
CA GLN A 55 -1.80 6.85 8.88
C GLN A 55 -0.79 7.72 9.65
N GLU A 56 0.31 7.14 10.11
CA GLU A 56 1.36 7.83 10.89
C GLU A 56 2.02 8.98 10.11
N HIS A 57 2.08 8.87 8.78
CA HIS A 57 2.74 9.85 7.91
C HIS A 57 1.78 10.78 7.15
N GLY A 58 0.47 10.77 7.47
CA GLY A 58 -0.52 11.64 6.81
C GLY A 58 -0.71 11.34 5.31
N LEU A 59 -0.44 10.10 4.90
CA LEU A 59 -0.59 9.61 3.54
C LEU A 59 -2.04 9.19 3.22
N VAL A 60 -2.87 9.10 4.25
CA VAL A 60 -4.33 8.96 4.15
C VAL A 60 -5.04 10.20 4.67
N ARG A 61 -6.26 10.42 4.20
CA ARG A 61 -7.06 11.62 4.50
C ARG A 61 -7.74 11.58 5.86
N ARG A 62 -7.86 10.39 6.44
CA ARG A 62 -8.50 10.10 7.73
C ARG A 62 -7.93 8.80 8.28
N ILE A 63 -8.19 8.53 9.55
CA ILE A 63 -7.97 7.20 10.12
C ILE A 63 -8.95 6.23 9.44
N LEU A 64 -8.42 5.16 8.83
CA LEU A 64 -9.21 4.12 8.15
C LEU A 64 -9.44 2.91 9.04
N SER A 65 -8.52 2.63 9.97
CA SER A 65 -8.71 1.66 11.05
C SER A 65 -7.97 2.12 12.30
N GLU A 66 -8.61 1.96 13.46
CA GLU A 66 -8.00 2.17 14.78
C GLU A 66 -7.07 1.00 15.15
N ASP A 67 -7.42 -0.21 14.72
CA ASP A 67 -6.59 -1.41 14.86
C ASP A 67 -6.10 -1.86 13.49
N THR A 68 -4.81 -1.64 13.23
CA THR A 68 -4.17 -2.05 11.97
C THR A 68 -3.65 -3.48 12.02
N GLN A 69 -3.66 -4.14 13.16
CA GLN A 69 -3.23 -5.53 13.32
C GLN A 69 -4.38 -6.51 13.09
N ASP A 70 -5.62 -6.12 13.42
CA ASP A 70 -6.82 -6.93 13.22
C ASP A 70 -7.76 -6.35 12.15
N LEU A 71 -7.31 -6.38 10.89
CA LEU A 71 -8.13 -5.95 9.77
C LEU A 71 -9.16 -7.00 9.36
N ALA A 72 -10.40 -6.54 9.12
CA ALA A 72 -11.45 -7.34 8.50
C ALA A 72 -11.06 -7.81 7.10
N ASP A 73 -11.58 -8.96 6.66
CA ASP A 73 -11.22 -9.55 5.37
C ASP A 73 -11.67 -8.69 4.18
N GLU A 74 -12.81 -8.03 4.34
CA GLU A 74 -13.37 -7.09 3.39
C GLU A 74 -12.71 -5.71 3.42
N PHE A 75 -11.69 -5.48 4.26
CA PHE A 75 -11.05 -4.18 4.36
C PHE A 75 -10.33 -3.81 3.06
N VAL A 76 -10.54 -2.56 2.63
CA VAL A 76 -10.04 -2.00 1.37
C VAL A 76 -9.51 -0.59 1.59
N ILE A 77 -8.36 -0.29 1.00
CA ILE A 77 -7.85 1.08 0.86
C ILE A 77 -8.19 1.56 -0.56
N TYR A 78 -9.07 2.56 -0.67
CA TYR A 78 -9.44 3.16 -1.95
C TYR A 78 -8.52 4.33 -2.32
N LEU A 79 -8.44 4.65 -3.61
CA LEU A 79 -7.71 5.82 -4.12
C LEU A 79 -8.22 7.14 -3.50
N ARG A 80 -9.52 7.23 -3.22
CA ARG A 80 -10.11 8.40 -2.56
C ARG A 80 -9.66 8.57 -1.12
N ASP A 81 -9.26 7.50 -0.44
CA ASP A 81 -8.87 7.55 0.97
C ASP A 81 -7.42 8.05 1.15
N VAL A 82 -6.59 7.95 0.11
CA VAL A 82 -5.20 8.42 0.16
C VAL A 82 -5.06 9.89 -0.25
N THR A 83 -4.01 10.54 0.24
CA THR A 83 -3.59 11.86 -0.25
C THR A 83 -2.83 11.73 -1.57
N PRO A 84 -2.60 12.82 -2.33
CA PRO A 84 -1.75 12.76 -3.52
C PRO A 84 -0.35 12.21 -3.22
N GLU A 85 0.23 12.59 -2.08
CA GLU A 85 1.54 12.09 -1.63
C GLU A 85 1.47 10.61 -1.23
N GLY A 86 0.38 10.19 -0.58
CA GLY A 86 0.14 8.77 -0.30
C GLY A 86 0.00 7.92 -1.55
N PHE A 87 -0.61 8.46 -2.60
CA PHE A 87 -0.66 7.79 -3.90
C PHE A 87 0.73 7.66 -4.53
N ASP A 88 1.58 8.68 -4.44
CA ASP A 88 2.96 8.58 -4.93
C ASP A 88 3.77 7.54 -4.15
N VAL A 89 3.65 7.52 -2.81
CA VAL A 89 4.27 6.50 -1.95
C VAL A 89 3.77 5.10 -2.28
N PHE A 90 2.47 4.95 -2.55
CA PHE A 90 1.91 3.67 -3.00
C PHE A 90 2.59 3.20 -4.30
N ARG A 91 2.73 4.07 -5.31
CA ARG A 91 3.32 3.70 -6.61
C ARG A 91 4.79 3.33 -6.53
N VAL A 92 5.58 4.06 -5.72
CA VAL A 92 7.05 3.91 -5.75
C VAL A 92 7.61 3.18 -4.54
N GLY A 93 6.90 3.20 -3.42
CA GLY A 93 7.28 2.60 -2.15
C GLY A 93 6.59 1.26 -1.92
N TYR A 94 5.27 1.25 -1.89
CA TYR A 94 4.49 0.05 -1.56
C TYR A 94 4.75 -1.10 -2.54
N LEU A 95 4.68 -0.85 -3.85
CA LEU A 95 4.94 -1.89 -4.85
C LEU A 95 6.36 -2.48 -4.75
N LYS A 96 7.38 -1.65 -4.50
CA LYS A 96 8.76 -2.12 -4.30
C LYS A 96 8.93 -2.87 -2.99
N TRP A 97 8.21 -2.46 -1.96
CA TRP A 97 8.21 -3.13 -0.68
C TRP A 97 7.58 -4.52 -0.78
N LEU A 98 6.45 -4.64 -1.50
CA LEU A 98 5.86 -5.95 -1.83
C LEU A 98 6.86 -6.84 -2.60
N GLU A 99 7.50 -6.31 -3.65
CA GLU A 99 8.52 -7.06 -4.40
C GLU A 99 9.67 -7.55 -3.50
N GLN A 100 10.05 -6.78 -2.46
CA GLN A 100 11.05 -7.20 -1.49
C GLN A 100 10.53 -8.32 -0.59
N LEU A 101 9.29 -8.21 -0.11
CA LEU A 101 8.65 -9.21 0.73
C LEU A 101 8.43 -10.54 -0.03
N ASP A 102 8.14 -10.47 -1.32
CA ASP A 102 7.92 -11.66 -2.17
C ASP A 102 9.21 -12.43 -2.45
N ARG A 103 10.38 -11.77 -2.45
CA ARG A 103 11.69 -12.43 -2.64
C ARG A 103 12.04 -13.38 -1.51
N ASN A 104 11.48 -13.18 -0.32
CA ASN A 104 11.74 -14.06 0.82
C ASN A 104 10.46 -14.23 1.65
N ILE A 105 9.93 -15.46 1.64
CA ILE A 105 8.71 -15.84 2.36
C ILE A 105 8.80 -15.66 3.88
N ASN A 106 10.01 -15.54 4.44
CA ASN A 106 10.24 -15.26 5.85
C ASN A 106 10.65 -13.79 6.10
N SER A 107 10.49 -12.91 5.11
CA SER A 107 10.68 -11.47 5.30
C SER A 107 9.79 -10.94 6.41
N ASP A 108 10.34 -10.07 7.23
CA ASP A 108 9.63 -9.31 8.25
C ASP A 108 8.68 -8.31 7.59
N THR A 109 7.37 -8.55 7.72
CA THR A 109 6.30 -7.71 7.19
C THR A 109 6.17 -6.39 7.93
N SER A 110 6.86 -6.19 9.05
CA SER A 110 6.90 -4.91 9.78
C SER A 110 8.03 -3.98 9.32
N ASP A 111 8.98 -4.47 8.51
CA ASP A 111 10.11 -3.67 8.02
C ASP A 111 9.66 -2.63 6.98
N SER A 112 9.32 -1.44 7.46
CA SER A 112 8.90 -0.29 6.65
C SER A 112 10.06 0.55 6.10
N GLN A 113 11.32 0.09 6.17
CA GLN A 113 12.48 0.88 5.70
C GLN A 113 12.38 1.29 4.23
N THR A 114 11.86 0.41 3.37
CA THR A 114 11.65 0.72 1.95
C THR A 114 10.60 1.81 1.75
N LEU A 115 9.52 1.80 2.55
CA LEU A 115 8.50 2.84 2.55
C LEU A 115 9.08 4.19 3.03
N LYS A 116 9.86 4.19 4.12
CA LYS A 116 10.53 5.38 4.66
C LYS A 116 11.49 6.02 3.64
N LYS A 117 12.27 5.19 2.95
CA LYS A 117 13.19 5.65 1.88
C LYS A 117 12.41 6.27 0.72
N ALA A 118 11.31 5.66 0.30
CA ALA A 118 10.44 6.17 -0.75
C ALA A 118 9.84 7.54 -0.38
N LEU A 119 9.28 7.66 0.83
CA LEU A 119 8.75 8.92 1.35
C LEU A 119 9.81 10.02 1.36
N THR A 120 10.99 9.74 1.94
CA THR A 120 12.10 10.69 2.01
C THR A 120 12.56 11.16 0.62
N MET A 121 12.62 10.24 -0.34
CA MET A 121 12.98 10.57 -1.73
C MET A 121 11.95 11.50 -2.37
N LEU A 122 10.66 11.24 -2.19
CA LEU A 122 9.57 12.07 -2.72
C LEU A 122 9.57 13.47 -2.09
N GLN A 123 9.77 13.56 -0.77
CA GLN A 123 9.88 14.83 -0.06
C GLN A 123 11.07 15.66 -0.57
N LYS A 124 12.24 15.04 -0.74
CA LYS A 124 13.42 15.72 -1.31
C LYS A 124 13.18 16.19 -2.74
N LYS A 125 12.48 15.41 -3.57
CA LYS A 125 12.16 15.80 -4.94
C LYS A 125 11.21 17.01 -4.97
N LYS A 126 10.22 17.03 -4.09
CA LYS A 126 9.28 18.15 -3.92
C LYS A 126 10.00 19.41 -3.48
N ALA A 127 10.89 19.32 -2.49
CA ALA A 127 11.68 20.46 -2.00
C ALA A 127 12.65 21.05 -3.04
N LYS A 128 13.11 20.26 -4.02
CA LYS A 128 13.96 20.75 -5.13
C LYS A 128 13.17 21.33 -6.31
N SER A 129 11.86 21.11 -6.34
CA SER A 129 10.97 21.57 -7.41
C SER A 129 10.13 22.79 -7.02
N SER A 130 10.28 23.25 -5.77
CA SER A 130 9.74 24.51 -5.23
C SER A 130 10.83 25.57 -5.21
#